data_AF-A0A377ZLF3-F1
#
_entry.id   AF-A0A377ZLF3-F1
#
_cell.length_a   1.000
_cell.length_b   1.000
_cell.length_c   1.000
_cell.angle_alpha   90.00
_cell.angle_beta   90.00
_cell.angle_gamma   90.00
#
_symmetry.space_group_name_H-M   'P 1'
#
loop_
_entity.id
_entity.type
_entity.pdbx_description
1 polymer ?
#
loop_
_entity_poly.entity_id
_entity_poly.type
_entity_poly.pdbx_seq_one_letter_code
_entity_poly.pdbx_strand_id
1 'polypeptide(L)' 'MAQEQGVAVKTSAEALLQAISDNFWLPEYRNYRRTSI' A
#
# COMPACT_ATOMS: atom_id res chain seq x y z
N MET A 1 -10.95 16.02 1.61
CA MET A 1 -9.92 14.95 1.55
C MET A 1 -8.92 15.10 2.70
N ALA A 2 -8.28 14.03 3.17
CA ALA A 2 -7.37 14.09 4.34
C ALA A 2 -6.19 15.06 4.16
N GLN A 3 -5.60 15.11 2.95
CA GLN A 3 -4.50 16.04 2.65
C GLN A 3 -4.95 17.51 2.54
N GLU A 4 -6.16 17.76 2.01
CA GLU A 4 -6.74 19.11 1.93
C GLU A 4 -7.09 19.66 3.32
N GLN A 5 -7.50 18.77 4.21
CA GLN A 5 -7.83 19.08 5.61
C GLN A 5 -6.59 19.15 6.51
N GLY A 6 -5.38 18.91 5.96
CA GLY A 6 -4.12 18.98 6.71
C GLY A 6 -3.90 17.85 7.71
N VAL A 7 -4.73 16.80 7.70
CA VAL A 7 -4.64 15.64 8.59
C VAL A 7 -3.79 14.50 8.01
N ALA A 8 -3.28 14.67 6.78
CA ALA A 8 -2.35 13.76 6.13
C ALA A 8 -1.26 14.53 5.39
N VAL A 9 -0.09 13.89 5.24
CA VAL A 9 1.05 14.43 4.50
C VAL A 9 0.65 14.66 3.04
N LYS A 10 0.94 15.85 2.51
CA LYS A 10 0.75 16.17 1.09
C LYS A 10 1.79 15.42 0.26
N THR A 11 1.31 14.61 -0.65
CA THR A 11 2.12 13.74 -1.51
C THR A 11 1.61 13.87 -2.95
N SER A 12 2.48 13.72 -3.94
CA SER A 12 2.06 13.77 -5.35
C SER A 12 1.06 12.65 -5.68
N ALA A 13 0.27 12.85 -6.72
CA ALA A 13 -0.72 11.86 -7.15
C ALA A 13 -0.04 10.53 -7.56
N GLU A 14 1.12 10.61 -8.22
CA GLU A 14 1.89 9.46 -8.68
C GLU A 14 2.42 8.65 -7.50
N ALA A 15 2.94 9.32 -6.46
CA ALA A 15 3.45 8.63 -5.27
C ALA A 15 2.31 8.00 -4.44
N LEU A 16 1.12 8.61 -4.42
CA LEU A 16 -0.07 7.98 -3.82
C LEU A 16 -0.48 6.71 -4.55
N LEU A 17 -0.52 6.75 -5.88
CA LEU A 17 -0.86 5.58 -6.70
C LEU A 17 0.16 4.44 -6.51
N GLN A 18 1.45 4.78 -6.48
CA GLN A 18 2.50 3.79 -6.23
C GLN A 18 2.36 3.17 -4.83
N ALA A 19 2.17 3.99 -3.79
CA ALA A 19 2.01 3.48 -2.43
C ALA A 19 0.78 2.57 -2.28
N ILE A 20 -0.32 2.87 -2.97
CA ILE A 20 -1.48 1.99 -3.03
C ILE A 20 -1.09 0.69 -3.73
N SER A 21 -0.49 0.73 -4.92
CA SER A 21 -0.08 -0.47 -5.67
C SER A 21 0.82 -1.40 -4.83
N ASP A 22 1.75 -0.85 -4.07
CA ASP A 22 2.74 -1.62 -3.31
C ASP A 22 2.14 -2.28 -2.05
N ASN A 23 1.10 -1.68 -1.48
CA ASN A 23 0.56 -2.08 -0.17
C ASN A 23 -0.86 -2.64 -0.23
N PHE A 24 -1.55 -2.51 -1.36
CA PHE A 24 -2.90 -3.01 -1.51
C PHE A 24 -2.90 -4.53 -1.46
N TRP A 25 -3.69 -5.08 -0.53
CA TRP A 25 -3.81 -6.53 -0.41
C TRP A 25 -4.63 -7.07 -1.58
N LEU A 26 -4.02 -7.96 -2.37
CA LEU A 26 -4.72 -8.72 -3.40
C LEU A 26 -5.05 -10.13 -2.88
N PRO A 27 -6.22 -10.69 -3.23
CA PRO A 27 -6.68 -12.00 -2.75
C PRO A 27 -5.96 -13.19 -3.41
N GLU A 28 -4.73 -13.00 -3.87
CA GLU A 28 -3.95 -14.04 -4.53
C GLU A 28 -3.47 -15.09 -3.52
N TYR A 29 -3.34 -16.33 -4.01
CA TYR A 29 -2.84 -17.43 -3.20
C TYR A 29 -1.38 -17.15 -2.82
N ARG A 30 -1.16 -16.77 -1.56
CA ARG A 30 0.20 -16.59 -1.02
C ARG A 30 0.89 -17.94 -0.93
N ASN A 31 2.03 -18.04 -1.60
CA ASN A 31 2.91 -19.20 -1.48
C ASN A 31 3.55 -19.20 -0.08
N TYR A 32 2.87 -19.81 0.89
CA TYR A 32 3.43 -20.04 2.22
C TYR A 32 4.49 -21.14 2.12
N ARG A 33 5.77 -20.75 2.07
CA ARG A 33 6.87 -21.71 2.19
C ARG A 33 7.00 -22.11 3.66
N ARG A 34 6.95 -23.42 3.94
CA ARG A 34 7.26 -23.96 5.28
C ARG A 34 8.72 -23.67 5.60
N THR A 35 9.01 -22.72 6.48
CA THR A 35 10.37 -22.41 6.95
C THR A 35 10.72 -23.26 8.17
N SER A 36 10.55 -24.58 8.07
CA SER A 36 11.00 -25.52 9.09
C SER A 36 12.05 -26.44 8.47
N ILE A 37 13.29 -26.27 8.93
CA ILE A 37 14.41 -27.21 8.80
C ILE A 37 14.64 -27.79 10.19
#